data_AF-A0A841BAF1-F1
#
_entry.id   AF-A0A841BAF1-F1
#
_cell.length_a   1.000
_cell.length_b   1.000
_cell.length_c   1.000
_cell.angle_alpha   90.00
_cell.angle_beta   90.00
_cell.angle_gamma   90.00
#
_symmetry.space_group_name_H-M   'P 1'
#
loop_
_entity.id
_entity.type
_entity.pdbx_description
1 polymer ?
#
loop_
_entity_poly.entity_id
_entity_poly.type
_entity_poly.pdbx_seq_one_letter_code
_entity_poly.pdbx_strand_id
1 'polypeptide(L)'
;MSEDPRDDPRWQQVRAAASRPVPTPPGLVERVLRSVGGVRGRHTTAPLDLPSAGGKTQVSERALVLMTRKVAAEIGRDLGGVHVSAVALEDDVLQVLVTVRFGVEASAAELLRHRVTAALTGQLGSSPPAINVHVVDVHPD
;
A
#
# COMPACT_ATOMS: atom_id res chain seq x y z
N MET A 1 -32.23 -7.78 10.95
CA MET A 1 -31.81 -6.39 11.20
C MET A 1 -30.47 -6.47 11.88
N SER A 2 -29.38 -6.13 11.18
CA SER A 2 -28.03 -6.15 11.78
C SER A 2 -27.93 -4.94 12.69
N GLU A 3 -27.59 -5.17 13.96
CA GLU A 3 -27.30 -4.12 14.93
C GLU A 3 -26.19 -3.22 14.36
N ASP A 4 -26.39 -1.90 14.43
CA ASP A 4 -25.43 -0.95 13.89
C ASP A 4 -24.14 -1.05 14.71
N PRO A 5 -23.00 -1.44 14.11
CA PRO A 5 -21.75 -1.63 14.85
C PRO A 5 -21.26 -0.34 15.54
N ARG A 6 -21.81 0.83 15.20
CA ARG A 6 -21.53 2.12 15.86
C ARG A 6 -22.12 2.24 17.27
N ASP A 7 -23.10 1.40 17.59
CA ASP A 7 -23.79 1.35 18.88
C ASP A 7 -23.10 0.40 19.88
N ASP A 8 -22.05 -0.32 19.47
CA ASP A 8 -21.26 -1.18 20.37
C ASP A 8 -20.65 -0.34 21.51
N PRO A 9 -20.90 -0.66 22.79
CA PRO A 9 -20.31 0.04 23.94
C PRO A 9 -18.77 0.11 23.90
N ARG A 10 -18.11 -0.86 23.25
CA ARG A 10 -16.66 -0.88 23.06
C ARG A 10 -16.16 0.31 22.23
N TRP A 11 -17.03 0.94 21.41
CA TRP A 11 -16.69 2.17 20.69
C TRP A 11 -16.44 3.36 21.61
N GLN A 12 -16.94 3.38 22.84
CA GLN A 12 -16.60 4.48 23.75
C GLN A 12 -15.10 4.57 24.00
N GLN A 13 -14.40 3.43 24.10
CA GLN A 13 -12.96 3.41 24.34
C GLN A 13 -12.18 3.94 23.13
N VAL A 14 -12.58 3.56 21.92
CA VAL A 14 -11.92 4.01 20.70
C VAL A 14 -12.26 5.47 20.38
N ARG A 15 -13.49 5.95 20.64
CA ARG A 15 -13.85 7.37 20.55
C ARG A 15 -13.06 8.23 21.55
N ALA A 16 -12.88 7.73 22.77
CA ALA A 16 -12.04 8.39 23.77
C ALA A 16 -10.57 8.42 23.33
N ALA A 17 -10.05 7.36 22.72
CA ALA A 17 -8.69 7.32 22.17
C ALA A 17 -8.54 8.27 20.97
N ALA A 18 -9.49 8.28 20.04
CA ALA A 18 -9.49 9.11 18.83
C ALA A 18 -9.64 10.61 19.11
N SER A 19 -10.28 10.98 20.23
CA SER A 19 -10.37 12.38 20.69
C SER A 19 -9.03 12.97 21.12
N ARG A 20 -8.00 12.14 21.32
CA ARG A 20 -6.66 12.60 21.65
C ARG A 20 -5.92 12.92 20.35
N PRO A 21 -5.43 14.16 20.18
CA PRO A 21 -4.58 14.49 19.04
C PRO A 21 -3.35 13.58 19.04
N VAL A 22 -3.25 12.73 18.03
CA VAL A 22 -2.04 11.92 17.82
C VAL A 22 -1.05 12.81 17.08
N PRO A 23 0.16 13.03 17.61
CA PRO A 23 1.18 13.78 16.88
C PRO A 23 1.44 13.07 15.56
N THR A 24 1.42 13.84 14.47
CA THR A 24 1.76 13.33 13.14
C THR A 24 3.10 12.59 13.22
N PRO A 25 3.14 11.30 12.86
CA PRO A 25 4.39 10.56 12.86
C PRO A 25 5.45 11.31 12.03
N PRO A 26 6.70 11.40 12.51
CA PRO A 26 7.75 12.06 11.76
C PRO A 26 7.85 11.47 10.35
N GLY A 27 7.93 12.35 9.36
CA GLY A 27 8.02 11.99 7.94
C GLY A 27 6.74 11.45 7.31
N LEU A 28 5.56 11.46 7.96
CA LEU A 28 4.31 11.06 7.30
C LEU A 28 3.96 11.99 6.14
N VAL A 29 4.06 13.31 6.36
CA VAL A 29 3.78 14.33 5.34
C VAL A 29 4.74 14.19 4.16
N GLU A 30 6.03 13.97 4.42
CA GLU A 30 7.06 13.76 3.38
C GLU A 30 6.81 12.48 2.58
N ARG A 31 6.44 11.38 3.25
CA ARG A 31 6.06 10.12 2.57
C ARG A 31 4.81 10.27 1.72
N VAL A 32 3.80 10.99 2.18
CA VAL A 32 2.57 11.26 1.41
C VAL A 32 2.88 12.16 0.21
N LEU A 33 3.60 13.26 0.42
CA LEU A 33 3.98 14.18 -0.66
C LEU A 33 4.90 13.52 -1.69
N ARG A 34 5.79 12.62 -1.29
CA ARG A 34 6.64 11.84 -2.21
C ARG A 34 5.85 10.76 -2.93
N SER A 35 4.84 10.15 -2.30
CA SER A 35 3.94 9.21 -2.98
C SER A 35 3.08 9.88 -4.04
N VAL A 36 2.59 11.10 -3.77
CA VAL A 36 1.92 11.95 -4.77
C VAL A 36 2.92 12.46 -5.82
N GLY A 37 4.13 12.80 -5.39
CA GLY A 37 5.25 13.24 -6.24
C GLY A 37 5.74 12.15 -7.19
N GLY A 38 5.76 10.89 -6.79
CA GLY A 38 6.16 9.74 -7.61
C GLY A 38 5.24 9.52 -8.82
N VAL A 39 4.02 10.06 -8.78
CA VAL A 39 3.06 10.04 -9.89
C VAL A 39 3.26 11.24 -10.84
N ARG A 40 3.71 12.40 -10.34
CA ARG A 40 3.75 13.68 -11.08
C ARG A 40 5.13 14.29 -11.34
N GLY A 41 6.21 13.82 -10.72
CA GLY A 41 7.51 14.51 -10.69
C GLY A 41 8.71 13.63 -11.06
N ARG A 42 9.24 13.84 -12.27
CA ARG A 42 10.64 13.72 -12.69
C ARG A 42 11.45 12.55 -12.09
N HIS A 43 11.09 11.32 -12.46
CA HIS A 43 11.96 10.14 -12.29
C HIS A 43 13.11 10.20 -13.30
N THR A 44 14.22 10.85 -12.93
CA THR A 44 15.52 10.76 -13.61
C THR A 44 16.41 9.66 -13.03
N THR A 45 15.84 8.79 -12.19
CA THR A 45 16.55 7.70 -11.52
C THR A 45 16.94 6.60 -12.51
N ALA A 46 18.12 6.00 -12.31
CA ALA A 46 18.60 4.90 -13.12
C ALA A 46 17.60 3.71 -13.08
N PRO A 47 17.44 2.95 -14.17
CA PRO A 47 16.64 1.73 -14.17
C PRO A 47 17.10 0.74 -13.09
N LEU A 48 16.15 0.01 -12.51
CA LEU A 48 16.44 -1.04 -11.55
C LEU A 48 16.81 -2.34 -12.28
N ASP A 49 17.93 -2.95 -11.89
CA ASP A 49 18.34 -4.26 -12.39
C ASP A 49 17.64 -5.37 -11.61
N LEU A 50 16.72 -6.07 -12.25
CA LEU A 50 16.09 -7.26 -11.69
C LEU A 50 16.80 -8.54 -12.16
N PRO A 51 17.08 -9.51 -11.27
CA PRO A 51 17.71 -10.77 -11.67
C PRO A 51 16.74 -11.61 -12.51
N SER A 52 17.15 -12.03 -13.71
CA SER A 52 16.34 -12.84 -14.63
C SER A 52 17.11 -14.09 -15.09
N ALA A 53 16.38 -15.10 -15.57
CA ALA A 53 16.96 -16.40 -15.98
C ALA A 53 18.06 -16.27 -17.06
N GLY A 54 18.05 -15.19 -17.85
CA GLY A 54 19.05 -14.90 -18.88
C GLY A 54 19.98 -13.71 -18.59
N GLY A 55 19.99 -13.16 -17.38
CA GLY A 55 20.80 -11.98 -17.03
C GLY A 55 20.08 -10.98 -16.14
N LYS A 56 20.17 -9.69 -16.45
CA LYS A 56 19.48 -8.61 -15.73
C LYS A 56 18.40 -8.00 -16.60
N THR A 57 17.18 -7.88 -16.07
CA THR A 57 16.09 -7.13 -16.70
C THR A 57 16.09 -5.72 -16.12
N GLN A 58 16.24 -4.72 -16.98
CA GLN A 58 16.15 -3.32 -16.55
C GLN A 58 14.70 -2.86 -16.56
N VAL A 59 14.21 -2.46 -15.41
CA VAL A 59 12.85 -1.92 -15.25
C VAL A 59 12.95 -0.49 -14.73
N SER A 60 12.33 0.44 -15.43
CA SER A 60 12.26 1.81 -14.91
C SER A 60 11.46 1.85 -13.61
N GLU A 61 11.92 2.65 -12.65
CA GLU A 61 11.23 2.88 -11.38
C GLU A 61 9.75 3.25 -11.62
N ARG A 62 9.50 4.16 -12.56
CA ARG A 62 8.14 4.57 -12.95
C ARG A 62 7.29 3.39 -13.40
N ALA A 63 7.81 2.51 -14.26
CA ALA A 63 7.07 1.34 -14.71
C ALA A 63 6.74 0.42 -13.52
N LEU A 64 7.71 0.18 -12.65
CA LEU A 64 7.52 -0.67 -11.47
C LEU A 64 6.45 -0.12 -10.52
N VAL A 65 6.49 1.19 -10.22
CA VAL A 65 5.48 1.85 -9.38
C VAL A 65 4.10 1.79 -10.00
N LEU A 66 3.96 2.04 -11.31
CA LEU A 66 2.68 2.00 -12.00
C LEU A 66 2.10 0.58 -12.08
N MET A 67 2.93 -0.42 -12.37
CA MET A 67 2.53 -1.83 -12.35
C MET A 67 2.06 -2.25 -10.97
N THR A 68 2.85 -1.93 -9.93
CA THR A 68 2.52 -2.24 -8.53
C THR A 68 1.21 -1.58 -8.13
N ARG A 69 1.00 -0.30 -8.46
CA ARG A 69 -0.25 0.41 -8.17
C ARG A 69 -1.46 -0.24 -8.82
N LYS A 70 -1.34 -0.64 -10.09
CA LYS A 70 -2.42 -1.30 -10.83
C LYS A 70 -2.78 -2.65 -10.18
N VAL A 71 -1.78 -3.50 -9.98
CA VAL A 71 -1.94 -4.84 -9.40
C VAL A 71 -2.50 -4.77 -7.98
N ALA A 72 -1.96 -3.89 -7.14
CA ALA A 72 -2.43 -3.71 -5.78
C ALA A 72 -3.88 -3.19 -5.74
N ALA A 73 -4.26 -2.27 -6.64
CA ALA A 73 -5.63 -1.76 -6.70
C ALA A 73 -6.64 -2.79 -7.22
N GLU A 74 -6.23 -3.71 -8.08
CA GLU A 74 -7.04 -4.87 -8.50
C GLU A 74 -7.24 -5.83 -7.31
N ILE A 75 -6.15 -6.24 -6.66
CA ILE A 75 -6.21 -7.16 -5.53
C ILE A 75 -6.97 -6.56 -4.34
N GLY A 76 -6.76 -5.28 -4.02
CA GLY A 76 -7.46 -4.59 -2.93
C GLY A 76 -8.98 -4.58 -3.13
N ARG A 77 -9.45 -4.43 -4.38
CA ARG A 77 -10.88 -4.55 -4.72
C ARG A 77 -11.40 -5.97 -4.48
N ASP A 78 -10.64 -6.99 -4.87
CA ASP A 78 -11.02 -8.39 -4.63
C ASP A 78 -11.10 -8.75 -3.14
N LEU A 79 -10.22 -8.17 -2.33
CA LEU A 79 -10.21 -8.40 -0.88
C LEU A 79 -11.42 -7.76 -0.18
N GLY A 80 -12.00 -6.71 -0.76
CA GLY A 80 -13.10 -5.97 -0.19
C GLY A 80 -12.66 -5.07 0.96
N GLY A 81 -13.08 -3.81 0.94
CA GLY A 81 -12.72 -2.84 1.99
C GLY A 81 -11.22 -2.51 2.06
N VAL A 82 -10.45 -2.71 0.99
CA VAL A 82 -9.05 -2.27 0.91
C VAL A 82 -8.87 -1.36 -0.30
N HIS A 83 -8.57 -0.09 -0.06
CA HIS A 83 -8.31 0.91 -1.09
C HIS A 83 -6.81 1.25 -1.15
N VAL A 84 -6.21 1.16 -2.33
CA VAL A 84 -4.81 1.56 -2.53
C VAL A 84 -4.74 3.06 -2.79
N SER A 85 -4.31 3.80 -1.77
CA SER A 85 -4.24 5.25 -1.77
C SER A 85 -3.00 5.74 -2.53
N ALA A 86 -1.85 5.08 -2.35
CA ALA A 86 -0.64 5.42 -3.09
C ALA A 86 0.37 4.28 -3.16
N VAL A 87 1.31 4.38 -4.12
CA VAL A 87 2.48 3.50 -4.23
C VAL A 87 3.71 4.33 -4.55
N ALA A 88 4.83 4.02 -3.91
CA ALA A 88 6.14 4.62 -4.15
C ALA A 88 7.25 3.56 -4.10
N LEU A 89 8.41 3.85 -4.68
CA LEU A 89 9.65 3.12 -4.44
C LEU A 89 10.53 3.99 -3.53
N GLU A 90 11.01 3.44 -2.42
CA GLU A 90 11.90 4.12 -1.47
C GLU A 90 12.95 3.12 -0.99
N ASP A 91 14.23 3.47 -1.12
CA ASP A 91 15.38 2.63 -0.74
C ASP A 91 15.28 1.18 -1.27
N ASP A 92 14.94 1.03 -2.56
CA ASP A 92 14.70 -0.24 -3.23
C ASP A 92 13.55 -1.08 -2.62
N VAL A 93 12.61 -0.44 -1.94
CA VAL A 93 11.41 -1.06 -1.36
C VAL A 93 10.15 -0.38 -1.88
N LEU A 94 9.21 -1.18 -2.40
CA LEU A 94 7.89 -0.70 -2.81
C LEU A 94 7.02 -0.45 -1.57
N GLN A 95 6.67 0.81 -1.34
CA GLN A 95 5.76 1.24 -0.30
C GLN A 95 4.35 1.34 -0.87
N VAL A 96 3.41 0.56 -0.34
CA VAL A 96 1.99 0.58 -0.72
C VAL A 96 1.19 1.14 0.45
N LEU A 97 0.58 2.30 0.27
CA LEU A 97 -0.27 2.93 1.28
C LEU A 97 -1.73 2.55 1.01
N VAL A 98 -2.41 2.03 2.02
CA VAL A 98 -3.80 1.61 1.91
C VAL A 98 -4.68 2.29 2.95
N THR A 99 -5.89 2.62 2.53
CA THR A 99 -7.00 2.95 3.42
C THR A 99 -7.90 1.73 3.49
N VAL A 100 -8.30 1.30 4.67
CA VAL A 100 -9.15 0.12 4.86
C VAL A 100 -10.51 0.48 5.42
N ARG A 101 -11.52 -0.33 5.11
CA ARG A 101 -12.82 -0.23 5.76
C ARG A 101 -12.76 -0.79 7.16
N PHE A 102 -13.50 -0.19 8.08
CA PHE A 102 -13.71 -0.72 9.41
C PHE A 102 -14.26 -2.17 9.37
N GLY A 103 -13.76 -3.01 10.27
CA GLY A 103 -14.11 -4.44 10.32
C GLY A 103 -13.32 -5.32 9.34
N VAL A 104 -12.42 -4.75 8.53
CA VAL A 104 -11.45 -5.55 7.77
C VAL A 104 -10.38 -6.09 8.71
N GLU A 105 -10.11 -7.39 8.60
CA GLU A 105 -9.09 -8.09 9.38
C GLU A 105 -7.69 -7.49 9.14
N ALA A 106 -6.88 -7.41 10.21
CA ALA A 106 -5.51 -6.89 10.11
C ALA A 106 -4.64 -7.71 9.12
N SER A 107 -4.98 -9.00 8.92
CA SER A 107 -4.32 -9.87 7.96
C SER A 107 -4.52 -9.45 6.50
N ALA A 108 -5.45 -8.54 6.19
CA ALA A 108 -5.68 -8.06 4.83
C ALA A 108 -4.45 -7.35 4.24
N ALA A 109 -3.70 -6.60 5.04
CA ALA A 109 -2.46 -5.95 4.59
C ALA A 109 -1.38 -6.98 4.22
N GLU A 110 -1.23 -8.02 5.04
CA GLU A 110 -0.29 -9.11 4.79
C GLU A 110 -0.70 -9.94 3.57
N LEU A 111 -1.99 -10.22 3.43
CA LEU A 111 -2.53 -10.92 2.27
C LEU A 111 -2.37 -10.10 0.98
N LEU A 112 -2.60 -8.78 1.03
CA LEU A 112 -2.33 -7.87 -0.09
C LEU A 112 -0.85 -7.92 -0.48
N ARG A 113 0.06 -7.83 0.51
CA ARG A 113 1.51 -7.92 0.29
C ARG A 113 1.88 -9.20 -0.44
N HIS A 114 1.42 -10.35 0.06
CA HIS A 114 1.71 -11.65 -0.55
C HIS A 114 1.16 -11.76 -1.98
N ARG A 115 -0.10 -11.37 -2.20
CA ARG A 115 -0.73 -11.45 -3.54
C ARG A 115 -0.08 -10.50 -4.54
N VAL A 116 0.29 -9.29 -4.13
CA VAL A 116 0.99 -8.33 -4.99
C VAL A 116 2.38 -8.84 -5.34
N THR A 117 3.14 -9.35 -4.37
CA THR A 117 4.46 -9.95 -4.63
C THR A 117 4.34 -11.10 -5.63
N ALA A 118 3.41 -12.03 -5.43
CA ALA A 118 3.23 -13.16 -6.34
C ALA A 118 2.85 -12.72 -7.77
N ALA A 119 1.93 -11.76 -7.88
CA ALA A 119 1.49 -11.23 -9.17
C ALA A 119 2.61 -10.50 -9.91
N LEU A 120 3.40 -9.68 -9.22
CA LEU A 120 4.55 -8.99 -9.80
C LEU A 120 5.66 -9.98 -10.20
N THR A 121 5.93 -11.01 -9.39
CA THR A 121 6.86 -12.07 -9.77
C THR A 121 6.44 -12.74 -11.08
N GLY A 122 5.16 -13.03 -11.25
CA GLY A 122 4.62 -13.60 -12.49
C GLY A 122 4.77 -12.67 -13.71
N GLN A 123 4.63 -11.35 -13.52
CA GLN A 123 4.75 -10.38 -14.61
C GLN A 123 6.20 -10.04 -14.97
N LEU A 124 7.09 -9.99 -13.99
CA LEU A 124 8.49 -9.63 -14.15
C LEU A 124 9.36 -10.82 -14.56
N GLY A 125 8.91 -12.05 -14.27
CA GLY A 125 9.72 -13.26 -14.41
C GLY A 125 10.86 -13.36 -13.38
N SER A 126 10.83 -12.49 -12.36
CA SER A 126 11.83 -12.38 -11.29
C SER A 126 11.18 -11.92 -10.00
N SER A 127 11.85 -12.08 -8.87
CA SER A 127 11.37 -11.44 -7.63
C SER A 127 11.33 -9.92 -7.81
N PRO A 128 10.20 -9.25 -7.50
CA PRO A 128 10.19 -7.80 -7.38
C PRO A 128 11.04 -7.37 -6.17
N PRO A 129 11.31 -6.07 -6.03
CA PRO A 129 11.85 -5.52 -4.80
C PRO A 129 10.93 -5.81 -3.62
N ALA A 130 11.44 -5.69 -2.39
CA ALA A 130 10.64 -5.90 -1.20
C ALA A 130 9.41 -4.98 -1.22
N ILE A 131 8.28 -5.47 -0.71
CA ILE A 131 7.01 -4.74 -0.70
C ILE A 131 6.55 -4.59 0.73
N ASN A 132 6.28 -3.35 1.14
CA ASN A 132 5.67 -3.01 2.41
C ASN A 132 4.27 -2.47 2.16
N VAL A 133 3.30 -2.95 2.95
CA VAL A 133 1.93 -2.45 2.93
C VAL A 133 1.66 -1.72 4.25
N HIS A 134 1.25 -0.47 4.17
CA HIS A 134 0.95 0.38 5.32
C HIS A 134 -0.51 0.76 5.33
N VAL A 135 -1.22 0.41 6.40
CA VAL A 135 -2.56 0.95 6.65
C VAL A 135 -2.39 2.37 7.17
N VAL A 136 -2.75 3.36 6.34
CA VAL A 136 -2.58 4.78 6.66
C VAL A 136 -3.85 5.44 7.17
N ASP A 137 -5.00 4.83 6.92
CA ASP A 137 -6.30 5.35 7.33
C ASP A 137 -7.37 4.23 7.38
N VAL A 138 -8.43 4.47 8.16
CA VAL A 138 -9.56 3.55 8.31
C VAL A 138 -10.87 4.32 8.10
N HIS A 139 -11.66 3.93 7.10
CA HIS A 139 -12.97 4.53 6.84
C HIS A 139 -14.12 3.64 7.35
N PRO A 140 -15.27 4.24 7.76
CA PRO A 140 -16.38 3.48 8.32
C PRO A 140 -17.21 2.66 7.31
N ASP A 141 -17.15 2.96 6.00
CA ASP A 141 -18.13 2.51 4.99
C ASP A 141 -17.71 1.40 4.03
#